data_AF-A0AAU4GF83-F1
#
_entry.id   AF-A0AAU4GF83-F1
#
_cell.length_a   1.000
_cell.length_b   1.000
_cell.length_c   1.000
_cell.angle_alpha   90.00
_cell.angle_beta   90.00
_cell.angle_gamma   90.00
#
_symmetry.space_group_name_H-M   'P 1'
#
loop_
_entity.id
_entity.type
_entity.pdbx_description
1 polymer ?
#
loop_
_entity_poly.entity_id
_entity_poly.type
_entity_poly.pdbx_seq_one_letter_code
_entity_poly.pdbx_strand_id
1 'polypeptide(L)'
;MTGAFQVEADDLVAHASHLDGLVDRLHTAVQAADSAMSTDAYGLLCAFLPLIVNPTGEKAKEAVSSAGEGVQATADNVRTAAKSYREGDEAEAEPFKKVSESKSLTSETTAPHVVSRQVEG
;
A
#
# COMPACT_ATOMS: atom_id res chain seq x y z
N MET A 1 -12.41 -19.04 16.27
CA MET A 1 -11.12 -18.42 16.62
C MET A 1 -10.85 -17.28 15.66
N THR A 2 -11.30 -16.07 15.97
CA THR A 2 -10.90 -14.85 15.26
C THR A 2 -9.87 -14.16 16.13
N GLY A 3 -8.60 -14.51 15.96
CA GLY A 3 -7.52 -13.69 16.48
C GLY A 3 -7.50 -12.41 15.65
N ALA A 4 -7.78 -11.27 16.27
CA ALA A 4 -7.58 -10.00 15.61
C ALA A 4 -6.06 -9.81 15.47
N PHE A 5 -5.57 -9.76 14.23
CA PHE A 5 -4.23 -9.28 13.95
C PHE A 5 -4.29 -7.76 13.93
N GLN A 6 -3.42 -7.11 14.68
CA GLN A 6 -3.23 -5.67 14.57
C GLN A 6 -2.48 -5.42 13.27
N VAL A 7 -3.13 -4.76 12.32
CA VAL A 7 -2.55 -4.40 11.02
C VAL A 7 -2.27 -2.91 11.04
N GLU A 8 -1.00 -2.54 11.07
CA GLU A 8 -0.60 -1.14 10.97
C GLU A 8 -0.74 -0.68 9.51
N ALA A 9 -1.52 0.38 9.28
CA ALA A 9 -1.81 0.85 7.93
C ALA A 9 -0.55 1.31 7.17
N ASP A 10 0.47 1.79 7.89
CA ASP A 10 1.73 2.22 7.29
C ASP A 10 2.56 1.03 6.80
N ASP A 11 2.51 -0.12 7.47
CA ASP A 11 3.16 -1.35 7.01
C ASP A 11 2.54 -1.85 5.70
N LEU A 12 1.21 -1.71 5.55
CA LEU A 12 0.54 -2.04 4.29
C LEU A 12 0.97 -1.09 3.16
N VAL A 13 1.11 0.20 3.42
CA VAL A 13 1.62 1.16 2.43
C VAL A 13 3.05 0.81 2.03
N ALA A 14 3.91 0.49 3.00
CA ALA A 14 5.29 0.06 2.73
C ALA A 14 5.32 -1.23 1.89
N HIS A 15 4.45 -2.19 2.19
CA HIS A 15 4.32 -3.41 1.39
C HIS A 15 3.89 -3.12 -0.05
N ALA A 16 2.90 -2.24 -0.25
CA ALA A 16 2.48 -1.83 -1.59
C ALA A 16 3.62 -1.18 -2.39
N SER A 17 4.48 -0.39 -1.74
CA SER A 17 5.69 0.16 -2.39
C SER A 17 6.70 -0.91 -2.80
N HIS A 18 6.85 -1.99 -2.04
CA HIS A 18 7.68 -3.12 -2.46
C HIS A 18 7.09 -3.84 -3.69
N LEU A 19 5.77 -3.91 -3.79
CA LEU A 19 5.09 -4.47 -4.94
C LEU A 19 5.30 -3.60 -6.20
N ASP A 20 5.33 -2.28 -6.08
CA ASP A 20 5.70 -1.39 -7.22
C ASP A 20 7.10 -1.73 -7.75
N GLY A 21 8.06 -1.95 -6.83
CA GLY A 21 9.40 -2.37 -7.22
C GLY A 21 9.45 -3.75 -7.89
N LEU A 22 8.45 -4.61 -7.71
CA LEU A 22 8.32 -5.85 -8.48
C LEU A 22 7.70 -5.60 -9.85
N VAL A 23 6.71 -4.71 -9.95
CA VAL A 23 6.13 -4.27 -11.23
C VAL A 23 7.22 -3.71 -12.15
N ASP A 24 8.09 -2.85 -11.62
CA ASP A 24 9.21 -2.28 -12.38
C ASP A 24 10.16 -3.35 -12.95
N ARG A 25 10.45 -4.38 -12.15
CA ARG A 25 11.31 -5.51 -12.58
C ARG A 25 10.63 -6.34 -13.65
N LEU A 26 9.33 -6.60 -13.53
CA LEU A 26 8.55 -7.33 -14.53
C LEU A 26 8.50 -6.55 -15.85
N HIS A 27 8.27 -5.24 -15.80
CA HIS A 27 8.30 -4.37 -16.96
C HIS A 27 9.69 -4.33 -17.62
N THR A 28 10.75 -4.29 -16.81
CA THR A 28 12.13 -4.39 -17.29
C THR A 28 12.37 -5.73 -18.01
N ALA A 29 11.84 -6.84 -17.48
CA ALA A 29 11.97 -8.15 -18.11
C ALA A 29 11.24 -8.22 -19.47
N VAL A 30 10.05 -7.63 -19.56
CA VAL A 30 9.29 -7.53 -20.83
C VAL A 30 10.06 -6.72 -21.86
N GLN A 31 10.63 -5.57 -21.49
CA GLN A 31 11.48 -4.77 -22.37
C GLN A 31 12.75 -5.50 -22.80
N ALA A 32 13.39 -6.22 -21.87
CA ALA A 32 14.57 -7.01 -22.18
C ALA A 32 14.27 -8.13 -23.18
N ALA A 33 13.09 -8.76 -23.07
CA ALA A 33 12.64 -9.81 -23.98
C ALA A 33 12.61 -9.35 -25.44
N ASP A 34 12.21 -8.10 -25.72
CA ASP A 34 12.21 -7.53 -27.08
C ASP A 34 13.59 -7.57 -27.74
N SER A 35 14.63 -7.24 -26.97
CA SER A 35 16.01 -7.27 -27.48
C SER A 35 16.59 -8.69 -27.51
N ALA A 36 16.32 -9.48 -26.47
CA ALA A 36 16.90 -10.82 -26.31
C ALA A 36 16.30 -11.85 -27.27
N MET A 37 15.05 -11.66 -27.69
CA MET A 37 14.32 -12.57 -28.58
C MET A 37 14.23 -12.06 -30.03
N SER A 38 14.93 -10.98 -30.37
CA SER A 38 15.03 -10.51 -31.76
C SER A 38 15.59 -11.62 -32.66
N THR A 39 15.06 -11.72 -33.89
CA THR A 39 15.54 -12.66 -34.91
C THR A 39 17.06 -12.53 -35.14
N ASP A 40 17.60 -11.31 -35.03
CA ASP A 40 19.01 -11.02 -35.23
C ASP A 40 19.91 -11.50 -34.08
N ALA A 41 19.34 -11.82 -32.91
CA ALA A 41 20.08 -12.24 -31.72
C ALA A 41 20.67 -13.66 -31.83
N TYR A 42 20.19 -14.48 -32.77
CA TYR A 42 20.58 -15.89 -32.90
C TYR A 42 21.83 -16.10 -33.78
N GLY A 43 22.23 -15.10 -34.57
CA GLY A 43 23.35 -15.19 -35.49
C GLY A 43 23.12 -16.15 -36.67
N LEU A 44 24.08 -16.19 -37.59
CA LEU A 44 23.92 -16.83 -38.90
C LEU A 44 23.65 -18.34 -38.82
N LEU A 45 24.32 -19.05 -37.90
CA LEU A 45 24.21 -20.51 -37.78
C LEU A 45 22.86 -20.95 -37.22
N CYS A 46 22.21 -20.10 -36.42
CA CYS A 46 20.96 -20.43 -35.73
C CYS A 46 19.76 -19.64 -36.28
N ALA A 47 19.85 -19.07 -37.48
CA ALA A 47 18.83 -18.21 -38.07
C ALA A 47 17.45 -18.89 -38.27
N PHE A 48 17.37 -20.22 -38.18
CA PHE A 48 16.11 -20.97 -38.25
C PHE A 48 15.36 -21.03 -36.91
N LEU A 49 16.05 -20.84 -35.77
CA LEU A 49 15.48 -20.99 -34.43
C LEU A 49 14.35 -20.00 -34.12
N PRO A 50 14.38 -18.72 -34.53
CA PRO A 50 13.29 -17.77 -34.28
C PRO A 50 11.92 -18.30 -34.72
N LEU A 51 11.85 -19.04 -35.82
CA LEU A 51 10.60 -19.61 -36.33
C LEU A 51 9.97 -20.63 -35.34
N ILE A 52 10.80 -21.29 -34.54
CA ILE A 52 10.41 -22.32 -33.59
C ILE A 52 10.20 -21.71 -32.20
N VAL A 53 11.07 -20.79 -31.79
CA VAL A 53 11.16 -20.28 -30.41
C VAL A 53 10.25 -19.08 -30.18
N ASN A 54 10.17 -18.14 -31.13
CA ASN A 54 9.44 -16.88 -30.94
C ASN A 54 7.95 -17.08 -30.60
N PRO A 55 7.20 -18.05 -31.17
CA PRO A 55 5.80 -18.26 -30.78
C PRO A 55 5.62 -18.57 -29.29
N THR A 56 6.55 -19.31 -28.68
CA THR A 56 6.56 -19.57 -27.24
C THR A 56 7.11 -18.37 -26.48
N GLY A 57 8.11 -17.69 -27.04
CA GLY A 57 8.69 -16.45 -26.50
C GLY A 57 7.66 -15.34 -26.31
N GLU A 58 6.81 -15.09 -27.31
CA GLU A 58 5.73 -14.09 -27.23
C GLU A 58 4.72 -14.44 -26.14
N LYS A 59 4.31 -15.71 -26.03
CA LYS A 59 3.42 -16.15 -24.95
C LYS A 59 4.05 -15.98 -23.57
N ALA A 60 5.36 -16.22 -23.45
CA ALA A 60 6.08 -16.01 -22.20
C ALA A 60 6.15 -14.50 -21.87
N LYS A 61 6.41 -13.65 -22.86
CA LYS A 61 6.40 -12.18 -22.70
C LYS A 61 5.02 -11.68 -22.24
N GLU A 62 3.95 -12.15 -22.88
CA GLU A 62 2.57 -11.84 -22.50
C GLU A 62 2.27 -12.28 -21.06
N ALA A 63 2.64 -13.51 -20.68
CA ALA A 63 2.43 -14.01 -19.32
C ALA A 63 3.17 -13.17 -18.26
N VAL A 64 4.39 -12.72 -18.54
CA VAL A 64 5.14 -11.82 -17.64
C VAL A 64 4.48 -10.44 -17.58
N SER A 65 3.95 -9.92 -18.68
CA SER A 65 3.18 -8.66 -18.71
C SER A 65 1.93 -8.76 -17.83
N SER A 66 1.13 -9.81 -18.01
CA SER A 66 -0.08 -10.04 -17.19
C SER A 66 0.25 -10.26 -15.71
N ALA A 67 1.39 -10.89 -15.40
CA ALA A 67 1.87 -10.98 -14.03
C ALA A 67 2.16 -9.58 -13.44
N GLY A 68 2.76 -8.68 -14.24
CA GLY A 68 2.98 -7.28 -13.86
C GLY A 68 1.68 -6.55 -13.53
N GLU A 69 0.67 -6.69 -14.38
CA GLU A 69 -0.67 -6.12 -14.15
C GLU A 69 -1.32 -6.68 -12.88
N GLY A 70 -1.22 -7.99 -12.64
CA GLY A 70 -1.76 -8.63 -11.44
C GLY A 70 -1.07 -8.16 -10.14
N VAL A 71 0.26 -7.98 -10.18
CA VAL A 71 1.01 -7.43 -9.03
C VAL A 71 0.65 -5.97 -8.80
N GLN A 72 0.49 -5.17 -9.85
CA GLN A 72 0.04 -3.77 -9.75
C GLN A 72 -1.35 -3.70 -9.10
N ALA A 73 -2.30 -4.49 -9.57
CA ALA A 73 -3.64 -4.56 -8.99
C ALA A 73 -3.61 -4.98 -7.52
N THR A 74 -2.69 -5.90 -7.16
CA THR A 74 -2.49 -6.30 -5.76
C THR A 74 -1.96 -5.14 -4.92
N ALA A 75 -0.99 -4.36 -5.41
CA ALA A 75 -0.48 -3.18 -4.73
C ALA A 75 -1.59 -2.15 -4.47
N ASP A 76 -2.44 -1.89 -5.45
CA ASP A 76 -3.56 -0.96 -5.34
C ASP A 76 -4.63 -1.43 -4.34
N ASN A 77 -4.91 -2.74 -4.32
CA ASN A 77 -5.80 -3.34 -3.32
C ASN A 77 -5.24 -3.23 -1.90
N VAL A 78 -3.93 -3.42 -1.73
CA VAL A 78 -3.26 -3.25 -0.42
C VAL A 78 -3.32 -1.78 0.05
N ARG A 79 -3.12 -0.81 -0.84
CA ARG A 79 -3.30 0.62 -0.52
C ARG A 79 -4.74 0.93 -0.12
N THR A 80 -5.70 0.33 -0.82
CA THR A 80 -7.12 0.48 -0.50
C THR A 80 -7.42 -0.08 0.89
N ALA A 81 -6.91 -1.26 1.22
CA ALA A 81 -7.04 -1.83 2.55
C ALA A 81 -6.42 -0.92 3.64
N ALA A 82 -5.21 -0.40 3.41
CA ALA A 82 -4.56 0.54 4.34
C ALA A 82 -5.40 1.80 4.58
N LYS A 83 -6.01 2.34 3.51
CA LYS A 83 -6.93 3.47 3.61
C LYS A 83 -8.16 3.12 4.45
N SER A 84 -8.79 1.97 4.21
CA SER A 84 -9.95 1.52 4.99
C SER A 84 -9.63 1.33 6.47
N TYR A 85 -8.44 0.83 6.82
CA TYR A 85 -8.01 0.74 8.23
C TYR A 85 -7.91 2.13 8.88
N ARG A 86 -7.25 3.10 8.22
CA ARG A 86 -7.14 4.47 8.76
C ARG A 86 -8.48 5.16 8.92
N GLU A 87 -9.35 5.03 7.91
CA GLU A 87 -10.69 5.62 7.97
C GLU A 87 -11.54 5.00 9.07
N GLY A 88 -11.43 3.68 9.28
CA GLY A 88 -12.06 2.99 10.40
C GLY A 88 -11.55 3.50 11.74
N ASP A 89 -10.23 3.52 11.95
CA ASP A 89 -9.63 4.00 13.19
C ASP A 89 -9.99 5.46 13.49
N GLU A 90 -9.99 6.33 12.48
CA GLU A 90 -10.35 7.74 12.64
C GLU A 90 -11.84 7.91 12.99
N ALA A 91 -12.73 7.18 12.31
CA ALA A 91 -14.16 7.22 12.57
C ALA A 91 -14.50 6.74 13.99
N GLU A 92 -13.82 5.70 14.47
CA GLU A 92 -14.00 5.20 15.84
C GLU A 92 -13.35 6.11 16.89
N ALA A 93 -12.26 6.81 16.56
CA ALA A 93 -11.59 7.74 17.48
C ALA A 93 -12.30 9.10 17.62
N GLU A 94 -13.03 9.56 16.59
CA GLU A 94 -13.68 10.88 16.56
C GLU A 94 -14.60 11.16 17.77
N PRO A 95 -15.48 10.23 18.20
CA PRO A 95 -16.34 10.43 19.38
C PRO A 95 -15.53 10.58 20.67
N PHE A 96 -14.43 9.84 20.82
CA PHE A 96 -13.58 9.91 22.01
C PHE A 96 -12.77 11.21 22.06
N LYS A 97 -12.30 11.70 20.92
CA LYS A 97 -11.63 13.02 20.82
C LYS A 97 -12.57 14.13 21.33
N LYS A 98 -13.82 14.16 20.85
CA LYS A 98 -14.84 15.13 21.29
C LYS A 98 -15.09 15.09 22.80
N VAL A 99 -15.16 13.89 23.38
CA VAL A 99 -15.34 13.73 24.84
C VAL A 99 -14.12 14.20 25.62
N SER A 100 -12.90 13.93 25.13
CA SER A 100 -11.67 14.37 25.77
C SER A 100 -11.51 15.90 25.77
N GLU A 101 -11.85 16.56 24.67
CA GLU A 101 -11.83 18.02 24.52
C GLU A 101 -12.91 18.72 25.37
N SER A 102 -14.11 18.14 25.44
CA SER A 102 -15.17 18.64 26.34
C SER A 102 -14.76 18.57 27.81
N LYS A 103 -14.05 17.51 28.21
CA LYS A 103 -13.58 17.33 29.59
C LYS A 103 -12.45 18.29 29.96
N SER A 104 -11.57 18.68 29.01
CA SER A 104 -10.55 19.69 29.29
C SER A 104 -11.16 21.08 29.48
N LEU A 105 -12.15 21.46 28.65
CA LEU A 105 -12.88 22.74 28.75
C LEU A 105 -13.64 22.92 30.07
N THR A 106 -14.19 21.82 30.62
CA THR A 106 -14.92 21.84 31.90
C THR A 106 -14.01 21.85 33.13
N SER A 107 -12.78 21.33 33.00
CA SER A 107 -11.78 21.38 34.09
C SER A 107 -11.21 22.79 34.32
N GLU A 108 -11.10 23.60 33.27
CA GLU A 108 -10.56 24.97 33.35
C GLU A 108 -11.59 25.97 33.93
N THR A 109 -12.89 25.67 33.81
CA THR A 109 -13.98 26.50 34.36
C THR A 109 -14.23 26.24 35.86
N THR A 110 -13.74 25.13 36.43
CA THR A 110 -14.01 24.72 37.82
C THR A 110 -12.80 24.99 38.75
N ALA A 111 -12.14 26.15 38.62
CA ALA A 111 -11.28 26.65 39.69
C ALA A 111 -12.15 27.48 40.66
N PRO A 112 -12.41 27.03 41.91
CA PRO A 112 -13.29 27.75 42.82
C PRO A 112 -12.60 29.05 43.28
N HIS A 113 -13.27 30.17 43.02
CA HIS A 113 -12.98 31.47 43.62
C HIS A 113 -13.23 31.34 45.14
N VAL A 114 -12.18 31.11 45.93
CA VAL A 114 -12.25 31.16 47.39
C VAL A 114 -12.49 32.62 47.79
N VAL A 115 -13.77 32.97 47.95
CA VAL A 115 -14.20 34.22 48.57
C VAL A 115 -13.92 34.13 50.07
N SER A 116 -12.88 34.81 50.52
CA SER A 116 -12.61 35.07 51.93
C SER A 116 -13.78 35.86 52.54
N ARG A 117 -14.63 35.19 53.33
CA ARG A 117 -15.45 35.87 54.35
C ARG A 117 -14.68 35.86 55.66
N GLN A 118 -13.97 36.96 55.93
CA GLN A 118 -13.57 37.33 57.28
C GLN A 118 -14.80 37.95 57.96
N VAL A 119 -15.39 37.24 58.93
CA VAL A 119 -16.40 37.79 59.84
C VAL A 119 -15.71 38.01 61.18
N GLU A 120 -16.00 39.17 61.76
CA GLU A 120 -15.38 39.76 62.93
C GLU A 120 -15.48 38.94 64.22
N GLY A 121 -14.50 39.19 65.10
CA GLY A 121 -14.44 38.77 66.50
C GLY A 121 -13.21 39.37 67.17
#